data_AF-A0A090KNH0-F1
#
_entry.id   AF-A0A090KNH0-F1
#
_cell.length_a   1.000
_cell.length_b   1.000
_cell.length_c   1.000
_cell.angle_alpha   90.00
_cell.angle_beta   90.00
_cell.angle_gamma   90.00
#
_symmetry.space_group_name_H-M   'P 1'
#
loop_
_entity.id
_entity.type
_entity.pdbx_description
1 polymer ?
#
loop_
_entity_poly.entity_id
_entity_poly.type
_entity_poly.pdbx_seq_one_letter_code
_entity_poly.pdbx_strand_id
1 'polypeptide(L)'
;MQTRFLCAFVLLTIAASASPASFRDDSRYVARGPRTGYYIVRPGSVLIQQLGLQGAPFRDTSDPLNHGRGADVLAFRFNTAVVLSAAPAYIVQGPPNDFYMRRIGSFIRGRTTSHDVESLFGRPKQIEKRRDGFIAYYIIEVYNPFEEMSGGRR
;
A
#
# COMPACT_ATOMS: atom_id res chain seq x y z
N MET A 1 57.99 -18.79 37.09
CA MET A 1 56.80 -19.48 37.64
C MET A 1 56.11 -18.48 38.57
N GLN A 2 54.86 -18.06 38.47
CA GLN A 2 53.71 -18.44 37.67
C GLN A 2 53.01 -17.17 37.15
N THR A 3 52.49 -17.29 35.93
CA THR A 3 51.67 -16.33 35.21
C THR A 3 50.21 -16.32 35.68
N ARG A 4 49.48 -15.26 35.26
CA ARG A 4 48.03 -15.17 34.96
C ARG A 4 47.18 -14.53 36.08
N PHE A 5 46.15 -13.71 35.85
CA PHE A 5 45.29 -13.49 34.68
C PHE A 5 44.83 -12.01 34.62
N LEU A 6 45.08 -11.33 33.50
CA LEU A 6 44.31 -10.18 33.04
C LEU A 6 43.13 -10.74 32.25
N CYS A 7 41.91 -10.71 32.80
CA CYS A 7 40.70 -10.96 32.03
C CYS A 7 40.05 -9.62 31.66
N ALA A 8 40.43 -9.11 30.49
CA ALA A 8 39.75 -8.01 29.83
C ALA A 8 38.31 -8.44 29.47
N PHE A 9 37.32 -7.78 30.08
CA PHE A 9 35.93 -7.86 29.65
C PHE A 9 35.78 -7.03 28.36
N VAL A 10 36.03 -7.67 27.20
CA VAL A 10 35.63 -7.12 25.91
C VAL A 10 34.15 -7.47 25.73
N LEU A 11 33.28 -6.57 26.18
CA LEU A 11 31.86 -6.60 25.86
C LEU A 11 31.70 -6.31 24.36
N LEU A 12 31.54 -7.38 23.58
CA LEU A 12 31.15 -7.33 22.18
C LEU A 12 29.68 -6.92 22.11
N THR A 13 29.42 -5.61 22.01
CA THR A 13 28.10 -5.08 21.67
C THR A 13 27.79 -5.44 20.21
N ILE A 14 27.14 -6.58 20.00
CA ILE A 14 26.46 -6.87 18.74
C ILE A 14 25.24 -5.96 18.68
N ALA A 15 25.44 -4.73 18.19
CA ALA A 15 24.34 -3.93 17.71
C ALA A 15 23.78 -4.65 16.47
N ALA A 16 22.77 -5.49 16.66
CA ALA A 16 21.92 -5.92 15.58
C ALA A 16 21.18 -4.67 15.08
N SER A 17 21.80 -3.96 14.15
CA SER A 17 21.13 -3.00 13.29
C SER A 17 20.16 -3.79 12.40
N ALA A 18 19.03 -4.21 12.97
CA ALA A 18 17.83 -4.40 12.18
C ALA A 18 17.51 -3.01 11.65
N SER A 19 17.99 -2.69 10.44
CA SER A 19 17.39 -1.61 9.68
C SER A 19 15.89 -1.88 9.73
N PRO A 20 15.03 -0.94 10.18
CA PRO A 20 13.61 -1.08 9.87
C PRO A 20 13.60 -1.31 8.37
N ALA A 21 12.93 -2.38 7.91
CA ALA A 21 12.80 -2.65 6.49
C ALA A 21 12.07 -1.43 5.91
N SER A 22 12.83 -0.40 5.53
CA SER A 22 12.30 0.78 4.90
C SER A 22 11.73 0.24 3.61
N PHE A 23 10.41 0.12 3.56
CA PHE A 23 9.72 -0.46 2.43
C PHE A 23 10.20 0.31 1.21
N ARG A 24 10.96 -0.34 0.33
CA ARG A 24 11.57 0.35 -0.80
C ARG A 24 10.43 0.89 -1.65
N ASP A 25 10.42 2.20 -1.86
CA ASP A 25 9.39 2.82 -2.69
C ASP A 25 9.55 2.34 -4.13
N ASP A 26 8.68 1.42 -4.54
CA ASP A 26 8.55 0.91 -5.91
C ASP A 26 7.27 1.43 -6.58
N SER A 27 6.72 2.53 -6.06
CA SER A 27 5.54 3.20 -6.62
C SER A 27 5.79 3.59 -8.07
N ARG A 28 4.84 3.26 -8.95
CA ARG A 28 5.01 3.44 -10.40
C ARG A 28 3.68 3.42 -11.13
N TYR A 29 3.66 4.02 -12.30
CA TYR A 29 2.60 3.82 -13.27
C TYR A 29 2.83 2.51 -14.05
N VAL A 30 1.77 1.74 -14.26
CA VAL A 30 1.75 0.53 -15.08
C VAL A 30 0.86 0.79 -16.29
N ALA A 31 1.47 0.95 -17.46
CA ALA A 31 0.75 1.11 -18.71
C ALA A 31 0.13 -0.23 -19.17
N ARG A 32 -1.13 -0.18 -19.64
CA ARG A 32 -1.84 -1.32 -20.27
C ARG A 32 -2.36 -0.98 -21.67
N GLY A 33 -2.13 0.25 -22.13
CA GLY A 33 -2.59 0.77 -23.41
C GLY A 33 -2.73 2.30 -23.38
N PRO A 34 -3.21 2.93 -24.48
CA PRO A 34 -3.22 4.40 -24.62
C PRO A 34 -4.07 5.13 -23.57
N ARG A 35 -5.05 4.46 -22.99
CA ARG A 35 -5.99 5.01 -21.98
C ARG A 35 -6.25 4.05 -20.81
N THR A 36 -5.46 2.98 -20.75
CA THR A 36 -5.58 1.91 -19.76
C THR A 36 -4.26 1.81 -19.00
N GLY A 37 -4.38 1.67 -17.70
CA GLY A 37 -3.25 1.62 -16.80
C GLY A 37 -3.68 2.02 -15.40
N TYR A 38 -2.76 1.87 -14.47
CA TYR A 38 -3.01 2.13 -13.06
C TYR A 38 -1.69 2.44 -12.36
N TYR A 39 -1.79 3.05 -11.20
CA TYR A 39 -0.64 3.26 -10.32
C TYR A 39 -0.55 2.14 -9.29
N ILE A 40 0.65 1.65 -9.06
CA ILE A 40 1.00 0.95 -7.82
C ILE A 40 1.61 2.01 -6.90
N VAL A 41 1.11 2.11 -5.68
CA VAL A 41 1.47 3.18 -4.75
C VAL A 41 1.84 2.59 -3.39
N ARG A 42 2.98 3.03 -2.85
CA ARG A 42 3.37 2.73 -1.48
C ARG A 42 2.87 3.80 -0.51
N PRO A 43 2.44 3.40 0.70
CA PRO A 43 2.31 4.34 1.81
C PRO A 43 3.58 5.18 1.97
N GLY A 44 3.42 6.48 2.18
CA GLY A 44 4.54 7.41 2.36
C GLY A 44 5.32 7.79 1.09
N SER A 45 5.04 7.17 -0.07
CA SER A 45 5.68 7.55 -1.33
C SER A 45 5.38 8.99 -1.74
N VAL A 46 6.24 9.61 -2.55
CA VAL A 46 5.92 10.91 -3.17
C VAL A 46 4.69 10.79 -4.07
N LEU A 47 4.50 9.62 -4.70
CA LEU A 47 3.39 9.38 -5.62
C LEU A 47 2.02 9.43 -4.93
N ILE A 48 1.90 8.96 -3.68
CA ILE A 48 0.63 9.08 -2.93
C ILE A 48 0.23 10.55 -2.75
N GLN A 49 1.23 11.43 -2.61
CA GLN A 49 1.01 12.86 -2.44
C GLN A 49 0.62 13.52 -3.77
N GLN A 50 1.35 13.20 -4.84
CA GLN A 50 1.08 13.71 -6.19
C GLN A 50 -0.32 13.33 -6.70
N LEU A 51 -0.80 12.13 -6.34
CA LEU A 51 -2.13 11.65 -6.71
C LEU A 51 -3.25 12.17 -5.79
N GLY A 52 -2.90 12.81 -4.67
CA GLY A 52 -3.85 13.30 -3.68
C GLY A 52 -4.61 12.18 -2.97
N LEU A 53 -3.90 11.10 -2.60
CA LEU A 53 -4.46 9.88 -2.01
C LEU A 53 -4.07 9.69 -0.53
N GLN A 54 -3.62 10.74 0.13
CA GLN A 54 -3.19 10.68 1.54
C GLN A 54 -4.34 10.32 2.49
N GLY A 55 -5.60 10.58 2.10
CA GLY A 55 -6.80 10.20 2.86
C GLY A 55 -7.26 8.76 2.67
N ALA A 56 -6.52 7.94 1.91
CA ALA A 56 -6.88 6.54 1.68
C ALA A 56 -6.82 5.73 2.98
N PRO A 57 -7.85 4.92 3.29
CA PRO A 57 -7.94 4.16 4.55
C PRO A 57 -7.14 2.85 4.48
N PHE A 58 -5.85 2.92 4.18
CA PHE A 58 -4.96 1.76 4.24
C PHE A 58 -4.53 1.49 5.69
N ARG A 59 -4.19 0.24 6.01
CA ARG A 59 -3.71 -0.16 7.34
C ARG A 59 -2.37 -0.88 7.20
N ASP A 60 -1.38 -0.43 7.95
CA ASP A 60 -0.03 -0.99 7.92
C ASP A 60 -0.01 -2.39 8.55
N THR A 61 0.58 -3.35 7.82
CA THR A 61 0.82 -4.71 8.31
C THR A 61 1.92 -4.77 9.36
N SER A 62 2.88 -3.84 9.31
CA SER A 62 4.05 -3.80 10.18
C SER A 62 3.78 -3.09 11.52
N ASP A 63 2.59 -2.51 11.68
CA ASP A 63 2.13 -2.01 12.98
C ASP A 63 1.98 -3.18 13.97
N PRO A 64 2.72 -3.21 15.09
CA PRO A 64 2.68 -4.30 16.06
C PRO A 64 1.29 -4.57 16.63
N LEU A 65 0.40 -3.58 16.64
CA LEU A 65 -0.97 -3.72 17.15
C LEU A 65 -1.88 -4.47 16.17
N ASN A 66 -1.48 -4.57 14.90
CA ASN A 66 -2.30 -5.17 13.86
C ASN A 66 -2.00 -6.66 13.64
N HIS A 67 -1.00 -7.24 14.32
CA HIS A 67 -0.64 -8.66 14.23
C HIS A 67 -0.52 -9.16 12.77
N GLY A 68 0.19 -8.39 11.93
CA GLY A 68 0.34 -8.69 10.52
C GLY A 68 -0.90 -8.44 9.65
N ARG A 69 -2.04 -8.01 10.21
CA ARG A 69 -3.25 -7.68 9.43
C ARG A 69 -3.21 -6.23 8.93
N GLY A 70 -3.11 -6.05 7.64
CA GLY A 70 -3.16 -4.74 7.00
C GLY A 70 -4.40 -4.57 6.14
N ALA A 71 -4.42 -3.48 5.41
CA ALA A 71 -5.40 -3.24 4.40
C ALA A 71 -4.77 -2.49 3.22
N ASP A 72 -4.81 -3.12 2.05
CA ASP A 72 -4.53 -2.43 0.80
C ASP A 72 -5.77 -1.65 0.35
N VAL A 73 -5.58 -0.67 -0.54
CA VAL A 73 -6.68 0.17 -1.02
C VAL A 73 -6.63 0.34 -2.53
N LEU A 74 -7.77 0.11 -3.19
CA LEU A 74 -7.99 0.59 -4.56
C LEU A 74 -8.66 1.96 -4.49
N ALA A 75 -8.11 2.93 -5.20
CA ALA A 75 -8.63 4.29 -5.30
C ALA A 75 -9.05 4.60 -6.74
N PHE A 76 -10.30 5.03 -6.89
CA PHE A 76 -10.88 5.42 -8.18
C PHE A 76 -11.37 6.87 -8.08
N ARG A 77 -10.81 7.73 -8.93
CA ARG A 77 -11.23 9.14 -8.99
C ARG A 77 -12.27 9.30 -10.09
N PHE A 78 -13.45 9.76 -9.71
CA PHE A 78 -14.56 10.06 -10.62
C PHE A 78 -14.75 11.56 -10.72
N ASN A 79 -15.14 12.05 -11.90
CA ASN A 79 -15.59 13.43 -12.06
C ASN A 79 -17.05 13.60 -11.58
N THR A 80 -17.58 14.81 -11.70
CA THR A 80 -19.00 15.12 -11.41
C THR A 80 -20.00 14.35 -12.26
N ALA A 81 -19.61 13.89 -13.46
CA ALA A 81 -20.40 13.02 -14.31
C ALA A 81 -20.29 11.53 -13.93
N VAL A 82 -19.62 11.22 -12.81
CA VAL A 82 -19.48 9.85 -12.28
C VAL A 82 -18.69 8.93 -13.23
N VAL A 83 -17.81 9.54 -14.03
CA VAL A 83 -16.90 8.86 -14.96
C VAL A 83 -15.47 8.97 -14.44
N LEU A 84 -14.72 7.87 -14.57
CA LEU A 84 -13.34 7.74 -14.14
C LEU A 84 -12.48 8.82 -14.82
N SER A 85 -11.98 9.76 -14.04
CA SER A 85 -11.29 10.96 -14.53
C SER A 85 -9.77 10.84 -14.53
N ALA A 86 -9.22 9.88 -13.76
CA ALA A 86 -7.79 9.58 -13.69
C ALA A 86 -7.55 8.07 -13.77
N ALA A 87 -6.30 7.67 -14.02
CA ALA A 87 -5.94 6.26 -13.89
C ALA A 87 -6.15 5.83 -12.42
N PRO A 88 -6.73 4.65 -12.16
CA PRO A 88 -6.90 4.14 -10.81
C PRO A 88 -5.55 3.93 -10.10
N ALA A 89 -5.58 3.84 -8.77
CA ALA A 89 -4.40 3.52 -7.98
C ALA A 89 -4.66 2.31 -7.06
N TYR A 90 -3.64 1.48 -6.90
CA TYR A 90 -3.59 0.36 -5.96
C TYR A 90 -2.50 0.66 -4.93
N ILE A 91 -2.94 1.06 -3.73
CA ILE A 91 -2.09 1.36 -2.59
C ILE A 91 -1.83 0.06 -1.85
N VAL A 92 -0.56 -0.35 -1.76
CA VAL A 92 -0.17 -1.70 -1.34
C VAL A 92 0.81 -1.67 -0.16
N GLN A 93 0.53 -2.46 0.88
CA GLN A 93 1.44 -2.66 2.01
C GLN A 93 2.54 -3.66 1.67
N GLY A 94 2.25 -4.64 0.81
CA GLY A 94 3.13 -5.75 0.45
C GLY A 94 3.32 -5.95 -1.05
N PRO A 95 3.79 -7.12 -1.50
CA PRO A 95 3.77 -7.47 -2.92
C PRO A 95 2.35 -7.27 -3.50
N PRO A 96 2.20 -6.52 -4.60
CA PRO A 96 0.89 -6.29 -5.19
C PRO A 96 0.23 -7.61 -5.63
N ASN A 97 -1.08 -7.75 -5.37
CA ASN A 97 -1.81 -8.95 -5.74
C ASN A 97 -2.24 -8.93 -7.23
N ASP A 98 -1.86 -9.98 -7.97
CA ASP A 98 -2.10 -10.13 -9.42
C ASP A 98 -3.59 -10.14 -9.82
N PHE A 99 -4.47 -10.62 -8.93
CA PHE A 99 -5.92 -10.61 -9.20
C PHE A 99 -6.43 -9.17 -9.30
N TYR A 100 -6.06 -8.33 -8.33
CA TYR A 100 -6.45 -6.93 -8.31
C TYR A 100 -5.75 -6.12 -9.39
N MET A 101 -4.47 -6.38 -9.66
CA MET A 101 -3.74 -5.76 -10.77
C MET A 101 -4.37 -6.02 -12.14
N ARG A 102 -4.85 -7.25 -12.40
CA ARG A 102 -5.54 -7.57 -13.65
C ARG A 102 -6.87 -6.83 -13.77
N ARG A 103 -7.66 -6.81 -12.70
CA ARG A 103 -9.00 -6.20 -12.69
C ARG A 103 -8.95 -4.66 -12.70
N ILE A 104 -8.01 -4.04 -11.99
CA ILE A 104 -7.84 -2.59 -12.02
C ILE A 104 -7.31 -2.11 -13.38
N GLY A 105 -6.45 -2.91 -14.03
CA GLY A 105 -5.88 -2.58 -15.34
C GLY A 105 -6.85 -2.65 -16.51
N SER A 106 -8.08 -3.18 -16.33
CA SER A 106 -9.09 -3.25 -17.40
C SER A 106 -9.89 -1.96 -17.57
N PHE A 107 -9.81 -1.02 -16.62
CA PHE A 107 -10.58 0.21 -16.70
C PHE A 107 -9.98 1.22 -17.67
N ILE A 108 -10.88 1.92 -18.36
CA ILE A 108 -10.54 2.91 -19.38
C ILE A 108 -10.93 4.29 -18.86
N ARG A 109 -9.93 5.14 -18.64
CA ARG A 109 -10.16 6.53 -18.23
C ARG A 109 -11.06 7.25 -19.24
N GLY A 110 -12.07 7.96 -18.73
CA GLY A 110 -13.06 8.70 -19.53
C GLY A 110 -14.18 7.84 -20.12
N ARG A 111 -14.22 6.52 -19.83
CA ARG A 111 -15.31 5.63 -20.25
C ARG A 111 -15.90 4.82 -19.08
N THR A 112 -15.05 4.36 -18.17
CA THR A 112 -15.48 3.62 -16.98
C THR A 112 -16.29 4.52 -16.04
N THR A 113 -17.46 4.08 -15.62
CA THR A 113 -18.34 4.75 -14.64
C THR A 113 -18.12 4.19 -13.23
N SER A 114 -18.66 4.85 -12.20
CA SER A 114 -18.64 4.27 -10.85
C SER A 114 -19.39 2.94 -10.76
N HIS A 115 -20.47 2.80 -11.52
CA HIS A 115 -21.25 1.57 -11.57
C HIS A 115 -20.44 0.38 -12.13
N ASP A 116 -19.63 0.62 -13.17
CA ASP A 116 -18.74 -0.40 -13.72
C ASP A 116 -17.73 -0.88 -12.66
N VAL A 117 -17.16 0.04 -11.90
CA VAL A 117 -16.22 -0.29 -10.81
C VAL A 117 -16.95 -1.03 -9.69
N GLU A 118 -18.16 -0.60 -9.32
CA GLU A 118 -18.96 -1.25 -8.29
C GLU A 118 -19.37 -2.67 -8.67
N SER A 119 -19.65 -2.92 -9.96
CA SER A 119 -19.95 -4.27 -10.46
C SER A 119 -18.79 -5.26 -10.25
N LEU A 120 -17.56 -4.74 -10.19
CA LEU A 120 -16.33 -5.54 -10.09
C LEU A 120 -15.77 -5.63 -8.66
N PHE A 121 -16.01 -4.64 -7.80
CA PHE A 121 -15.47 -4.61 -6.44
C PHE A 121 -16.53 -4.47 -5.32
N GLY A 122 -17.82 -4.43 -5.68
CA GLY A 122 -18.90 -4.17 -4.73
C GLY A 122 -19.04 -2.68 -4.43
N ARG A 123 -19.51 -2.32 -3.23
CA ARG A 123 -19.63 -0.90 -2.85
C ARG A 123 -18.31 -0.35 -2.29
N PRO A 124 -17.98 0.93 -2.53
CA PRO A 124 -16.84 1.55 -1.89
C PRO A 124 -17.02 1.58 -0.36
N LYS A 125 -15.92 1.41 0.36
CA LYS A 125 -15.90 1.46 1.83
C LYS A 125 -15.80 2.89 2.35
N GLN A 126 -15.18 3.77 1.56
CA GLN A 126 -15.08 5.20 1.88
C GLN A 126 -15.18 6.03 0.61
N ILE A 127 -15.80 7.20 0.72
CA ILE A 127 -15.87 8.19 -0.35
C ILE A 127 -15.29 9.50 0.18
N GLU A 128 -14.33 10.05 -0.54
CA GLU A 128 -13.78 11.37 -0.29
C GLU A 128 -14.29 12.35 -1.35
N LYS A 129 -15.13 13.30 -0.91
CA LYS A 129 -15.67 14.35 -1.79
C LYS A 129 -14.57 15.31 -2.21
N ARG A 130 -14.60 15.71 -3.48
CA ARG A 130 -13.71 16.71 -4.07
C ARG A 130 -14.54 17.76 -4.82
N ARG A 131 -13.94 18.90 -5.17
CA ARG A 131 -14.63 19.93 -5.97
C ARG A 131 -14.92 19.46 -7.39
N ASP A 132 -14.03 18.63 -7.95
CA ASP A 132 -14.08 18.09 -9.30
C ASP A 132 -14.79 16.72 -9.40
N GLY A 133 -15.32 16.21 -8.28
CA GLY A 133 -15.97 14.90 -8.21
C GLY A 133 -15.70 14.22 -6.88
N PHE A 134 -15.23 12.97 -6.89
CA PHE A 134 -14.92 12.23 -5.66
C PHE A 134 -13.90 11.13 -5.90
N ILE A 135 -13.32 10.64 -4.81
CA ILE A 135 -12.50 9.43 -4.79
C ILE A 135 -13.26 8.34 -4.04
N ALA A 136 -13.45 7.20 -4.68
CA ALA A 136 -14.01 6.01 -4.07
C ALA A 136 -12.87 5.07 -3.67
N TYR A 137 -12.85 4.67 -2.40
CA TYR A 137 -11.87 3.75 -1.84
C TYR A 137 -12.49 2.38 -1.58
N TYR A 138 -11.82 1.34 -2.06
CA TYR A 138 -12.18 -0.07 -1.83
C TYR A 138 -11.06 -0.71 -1.03
N ILE A 139 -11.40 -1.22 0.15
CA ILE A 139 -10.44 -1.81 1.07
C ILE A 139 -10.30 -3.30 0.79
N ILE A 140 -9.07 -3.77 0.71
CA ILE A 140 -8.70 -5.18 0.56
C ILE A 140 -7.94 -5.55 1.82
N GLU A 141 -8.55 -6.38 2.67
CA GLU A 141 -7.87 -6.92 3.84
C GLU A 141 -6.69 -7.79 3.41
N VAL A 142 -5.53 -7.54 3.98
CA VAL A 142 -4.30 -8.29 3.71
C VAL A 142 -3.71 -8.83 5.01
N TYR A 143 -2.97 -9.93 4.91
CA TYR A 143 -2.31 -10.55 6.04
C TYR A 143 -0.88 -10.90 5.66
N ASN A 144 0.06 -10.45 6.50
CA ASN A 144 1.47 -10.73 6.40
C ASN A 144 1.94 -11.54 7.63
N PRO A 145 2.13 -12.86 7.51
CA PRO A 145 2.49 -13.71 8.65
C PRO A 145 3.88 -13.39 9.21
N PHE A 146 4.78 -12.81 8.41
CA PHE A 146 6.13 -12.45 8.85
C PHE A 146 6.12 -11.31 9.87
N GLU A 147 5.11 -10.43 9.79
CA GLU A 147 4.94 -9.30 10.72
C GLU A 147 4.23 -9.69 12.02
N GLU A 148 3.53 -10.82 12.03
CA GLU A 148 3.00 -11.40 13.27
C GLU A 148 4.14 -12.02 14.11
N MET A 149 5.07 -12.72 13.45
CA MET A 149 6.18 -13.41 14.11
C MET A 149 7.26 -12.45 14.65
N SER A 150 7.42 -11.27 14.07
CA SER A 150 8.40 -10.26 14.50
C SER A 150 8.00 -9.56 15.81
N GLY A 151 6.70 -9.49 16.14
CA GLY A 151 6.19 -8.87 17.37
C GLY A 151 6.44 -9.68 18.66
N GLY A 152 6.82 -10.96 18.55
CA GLY A 152 7.04 -11.87 19.70
C GLY A 152 8.46 -11.87 20.27
N ARG A 153 9.39 -11.08 19.70
CA ARG A 153 10.75 -10.91 20.23
C ARG A 153 10.91 -9.53 20.86
N ARG A 154 10.43 -9.38 22.09
CA ARG A 154 10.90 -8.37 23.04
C ARG A 154 11.18 -9.02 24.37
#